data_AF-E5G5R4-F1
#
_entry.id   AF-E5G5R4-F1
#
_cell.length_a   1.000
_cell.length_b   1.000
_cell.length_c   1.000
_cell.angle_alpha   90.00
_cell.angle_beta   90.00
_cell.angle_gamma   90.00
#
_symmetry.space_group_name_H-M   'P 1'
#
loop_
_entity.id
_entity.type
_entity.pdbx_description
1 polymer ?
#
loop_
_entity_poly.entity_id
_entity_poly.type
_entity_poly.pdbx_seq_one_letter_code
_entity_poly.pdbx_strand_id
1 'polypeptide(L)'
;QANTPWSSKANADAFINSFISAASNTGSFSQDQMEDMSLIGNTLMAAMDNMGGRITPSKLQALDMAFASSVAEIAASEGGDIGVTTNAIADALTSAFYQTTGVVNSRFISEIRSLIGMFAQASANDV
;
A
#
# COMPACT_ATOMS: atom_id res chain seq x y z
N GLN A 1 21.15 3.51 2.78
CA GLN A 1 20.40 2.55 1.94
C GLN A 1 18.97 3.04 1.84
N ALA A 2 18.28 2.84 0.72
CA ALA A 2 16.87 3.18 0.64
C ALA A 2 16.09 2.09 1.40
N ASN A 3 15.62 2.41 2.61
CA ASN A 3 14.84 1.49 3.45
C ASN A 3 13.40 1.40 2.92
N THR A 4 13.25 0.98 1.67
CA THR A 4 11.97 0.91 0.98
C THR A 4 11.87 -0.40 0.20
N PRO A 5 10.71 -1.08 0.24
CA PRO A 5 10.51 -2.33 -0.49
C PRO A 5 10.71 -2.17 -2.00
N TRP A 6 10.52 -0.97 -2.54
CA TRP A 6 10.67 -0.69 -3.97
C TRP A 6 12.12 -0.67 -4.44
N SER A 7 13.11 -0.79 -3.54
CA SER A 7 14.54 -0.74 -3.87
C SER A 7 14.99 -1.79 -4.88
N SER A 8 14.26 -2.90 -4.98
CA SER A 8 14.47 -3.94 -5.98
C SER A 8 13.14 -4.57 -6.35
N LYS A 9 13.06 -5.15 -7.56
CA LYS A 9 11.86 -5.88 -8.00
C LYS A 9 11.51 -7.04 -7.07
N ALA A 10 12.53 -7.78 -6.60
CA ALA A 10 12.33 -8.90 -5.68
C ALA A 10 11.73 -8.44 -4.34
N ASN A 11 12.22 -7.33 -3.78
CA ASN A 11 11.66 -6.78 -2.54
C ASN A 11 10.25 -6.24 -2.74
N ALA A 12 9.97 -5.60 -3.88
CA ALA A 12 8.67 -5.04 -4.16
C ALA A 12 7.61 -6.12 -4.39
N ASP A 13 7.96 -7.19 -5.12
CA ASP A 13 7.11 -8.37 -5.29
C ASP A 13 6.82 -9.03 -3.94
N ALA A 14 7.85 -9.27 -3.13
CA ALA A 14 7.70 -9.79 -1.77
C ALA A 14 6.82 -8.87 -0.89
N PHE A 15 6.95 -7.54 -1.04
CA PHE A 15 6.16 -6.56 -0.31
C PHE A 15 4.68 -6.61 -0.68
N ILE A 16 4.36 -6.58 -1.97
CA ILE A 16 2.97 -6.65 -2.46
C ILE A 16 2.35 -7.97 -2.02
N ASN A 17 3.03 -9.10 -2.23
CA ASN A 17 2.53 -10.42 -1.84
C ASN A 17 2.30 -10.52 -0.33
N SER A 18 3.22 -10.00 0.48
CA SER A 18 3.08 -9.96 1.95
C SER A 18 1.93 -9.06 2.39
N PHE A 19 1.79 -7.90 1.75
CA PHE A 19 0.71 -6.95 2.04
C PHE A 19 -0.66 -7.57 1.73
N ILE A 20 -0.84 -8.13 0.53
CA ILE A 20 -2.10 -8.77 0.11
C ILE A 20 -2.41 -9.97 1.01
N SER A 21 -1.43 -10.80 1.34
CA SER A 21 -1.64 -11.93 2.26
C SER A 21 -2.01 -11.46 3.67
N ALA A 22 -1.40 -10.39 4.17
CA ALA A 22 -1.76 -9.85 5.48
C ALA A 22 -3.15 -9.21 5.46
N ALA A 23 -3.48 -8.43 4.43
CA ALA A 23 -4.78 -7.79 4.26
C ALA A 23 -5.92 -8.81 4.15
N SER A 24 -5.74 -9.90 3.39
CA SER A 24 -6.76 -10.95 3.27
C SER A 24 -7.07 -11.64 4.59
N ASN A 25 -6.06 -11.82 5.45
CA ASN A 25 -6.22 -12.45 6.76
C ASN A 25 -6.96 -11.57 7.78
N THR A 26 -7.13 -10.27 7.52
CA THR A 26 -7.86 -9.38 8.43
C THR A 26 -9.38 -9.55 8.34
N GLY A 27 -9.89 -10.05 7.21
CA GLY A 27 -11.33 -10.14 6.94
C GLY A 27 -12.03 -8.78 6.75
N SER A 28 -11.27 -7.68 6.70
CA SER A 28 -11.79 -6.31 6.57
C SER A 28 -12.07 -5.89 5.12
N PHE A 29 -11.57 -6.65 4.15
CA PHE A 29 -11.66 -6.33 2.72
C PHE A 29 -12.55 -7.34 1.98
N SER A 30 -13.37 -6.83 1.07
CA SER A 30 -14.13 -7.64 0.12
C SER A 30 -13.19 -8.33 -0.88
N GLN A 31 -13.69 -9.36 -1.57
CA GLN A 31 -12.90 -10.01 -2.61
C GLN A 31 -12.54 -9.03 -3.74
N ASP A 32 -13.46 -8.15 -4.12
CA ASP A 32 -13.25 -7.15 -5.17
C ASP A 32 -12.15 -6.15 -4.76
N GLN A 33 -12.14 -5.68 -3.51
CA GLN A 33 -11.06 -4.81 -2.99
C GLN A 33 -9.71 -5.49 -3.02
N MET A 34 -9.66 -6.78 -2.67
CA MET A 34 -8.43 -7.56 -2.70
C MET A 34 -7.92 -7.75 -4.13
N GLU A 35 -8.81 -7.94 -5.09
CA GLU A 35 -8.49 -8.02 -6.52
C GLU A 35 -7.94 -6.68 -7.04
N ASP A 36 -8.59 -5.56 -6.69
CA ASP A 36 -8.14 -4.20 -7.05
C ASP A 36 -6.75 -3.88 -6.47
N MET A 37 -6.52 -4.17 -5.19
CA MET A 37 -5.22 -3.96 -4.55
C MET A 37 -4.11 -4.80 -5.23
N SER A 38 -4.43 -6.02 -5.64
CA SER A 38 -3.51 -6.90 -6.39
C SER A 38 -3.19 -6.32 -7.78
N LEU A 39 -4.20 -5.82 -8.50
CA LEU A 39 -4.07 -5.18 -9.81
C LEU A 39 -3.17 -3.95 -9.75
N ILE A 40 -3.31 -3.14 -8.70
CA ILE A 40 -2.46 -1.96 -8.46
C ILE A 40 -1.02 -2.37 -8.14
N GLY A 41 -0.82 -3.37 -7.28
CA GLY A 41 0.50 -3.93 -7.00
C GLY A 41 1.21 -4.37 -8.29
N ASN A 42 0.52 -5.14 -9.13
CA ASN A 42 1.04 -5.59 -10.44
C ASN A 42 1.36 -4.42 -11.38
N THR A 43 0.52 -3.39 -11.39
CA THR A 43 0.73 -2.17 -12.19
C THR A 43 1.99 -1.43 -11.78
N LEU A 44 2.27 -1.33 -10.47
CA LEU A 44 3.49 -0.72 -9.96
C LEU A 44 4.74 -1.54 -10.27
N MET A 45 4.62 -2.88 -10.26
CA MET A 45 5.70 -3.76 -10.74
C MET A 45 6.03 -3.53 -12.21
N ALA A 46 5.02 -3.42 -13.06
CA ALA A 46 5.21 -3.09 -14.48
C ALA A 46 5.82 -1.68 -14.65
N ALA A 47 5.43 -0.71 -13.81
CA ALA A 47 6.03 0.62 -13.82
C ALA A 47 7.52 0.60 -13.45
N MET A 48 7.94 -0.23 -12.48
CA MET A 48 9.36 -0.44 -12.16
C MET A 48 10.14 -1.06 -13.32
N ASP A 49 9.55 -2.03 -14.04
CA ASP A 49 10.17 -2.61 -15.23
C ASP A 49 10.38 -1.54 -16.32
N ASN A 50 9.37 -0.69 -16.53
CA ASN A 50 9.44 0.42 -17.49
C ASN A 50 10.47 1.49 -17.12
N MET A 51 10.88 1.59 -15.85
CA MET A 51 11.93 2.50 -15.43
C MET A 51 13.34 2.05 -15.84
N GLY A 52 13.51 0.82 -16.36
CA GLY A 52 14.72 0.39 -17.06
C GLY A 52 16.01 0.55 -16.26
N GLY A 53 15.97 0.35 -14.94
CA GLY A 53 17.12 0.52 -14.05
C GLY A 53 17.45 1.96 -13.66
N ARG A 54 16.69 2.97 -14.13
CA ARG A 54 16.78 4.38 -13.68
C ARG A 54 16.03 4.59 -12.38
N ILE A 55 16.30 3.74 -11.41
CA ILE A 55 15.68 3.77 -10.08
C ILE A 55 16.44 4.80 -9.24
N THR A 56 15.80 5.92 -8.93
CA THR A 56 16.33 6.93 -7.99
C THR A 56 15.55 6.88 -6.68
N PRO A 57 16.13 7.30 -5.55
CA PRO A 57 15.43 7.33 -4.27
C PRO A 57 14.09 8.08 -4.32
N SER A 58 14.03 9.20 -5.06
CA SER A 58 12.80 9.96 -5.23
C SER A 58 11.73 9.21 -6.03
N LYS A 59 12.12 8.41 -7.03
CA LYS A 59 11.19 7.54 -7.79
C LYS A 59 10.66 6.41 -6.92
N LEU A 60 11.52 5.83 -6.09
CA LEU A 60 11.13 4.79 -5.13
C LEU A 60 10.14 5.32 -4.09
N GLN A 61 10.40 6.51 -3.55
CA GLN A 61 9.47 7.15 -2.63
C GLN A 61 8.13 7.49 -3.32
N ALA A 62 8.16 7.93 -4.58
CA ALA A 62 6.94 8.17 -5.34
C ALA A 62 6.13 6.88 -5.57
N LEU A 63 6.78 5.75 -5.82
CA LEU A 63 6.11 4.45 -5.92
C LEU A 63 5.49 4.01 -4.58
N ASP A 64 6.22 4.20 -3.48
CA ASP A 64 5.73 3.91 -2.13
C ASP A 64 4.46 4.71 -1.86
N MET A 65 4.49 6.02 -2.15
CA MET A 65 3.35 6.91 -1.99
C MET A 65 2.21 6.60 -2.97
N ALA A 66 2.51 6.18 -4.20
CA ALA A 66 1.49 5.78 -5.17
C ALA A 66 0.73 4.54 -4.68
N PHE A 67 1.46 3.50 -4.23
CA PHE A 67 0.85 2.30 -3.66
C PHE A 67 -0.01 2.61 -2.44
N ALA A 68 0.57 3.34 -1.49
CA ALA A 68 -0.07 3.85 -0.28
C ALA A 68 -1.39 4.57 -0.58
N SER A 69 -1.35 5.52 -1.52
CA SER A 69 -2.50 6.35 -1.87
C SER A 69 -3.60 5.51 -2.54
N SER A 70 -3.21 4.62 -3.45
CA SER A 70 -4.15 3.73 -4.12
C SER A 70 -4.85 2.75 -3.17
N VAL A 71 -4.10 2.14 -2.25
CA VAL A 71 -4.66 1.27 -1.21
C VAL A 71 -5.59 2.06 -0.29
N ALA A 72 -5.21 3.29 0.04
CA ALA A 72 -6.01 4.16 0.89
C ALA A 72 -7.33 4.58 0.24
N GLU A 73 -7.32 4.80 -1.07
CA GLU A 73 -8.51 5.10 -1.87
C GLU A 73 -9.49 3.92 -1.90
N ILE A 74 -9.00 2.70 -2.20
CA ILE A 74 -9.83 1.47 -2.19
C ILE A 74 -10.46 1.23 -0.82
N ALA A 75 -9.71 1.50 0.25
CA ALA A 75 -10.21 1.36 1.62
C ALA A 75 -11.27 2.39 2.00
N ALA A 76 -11.18 3.60 1.44
CA ALA A 76 -12.12 4.68 1.72
C ALA A 76 -13.40 4.59 0.88
N SER A 77 -13.34 4.04 -0.34
CA SER A 77 -14.46 4.07 -1.29
C SER A 77 -15.60 3.09 -0.97
N GLU A 78 -15.33 1.92 -0.39
CA GLU A 78 -16.33 0.84 -0.31
C GLU A 78 -17.05 0.68 1.06
N GLY A 79 -17.18 1.76 1.85
CA GLY A 79 -18.24 1.83 2.88
C GLY A 79 -18.14 0.90 4.10
N GLY A 80 -16.95 0.40 4.43
CA GLY A 80 -16.68 -0.31 5.69
C GLY A 80 -16.39 0.63 6.88
N ASP A 81 -16.20 0.05 8.08
CA ASP A 81 -15.70 0.83 9.23
C ASP A 81 -14.25 1.27 8.96
N ILE A 82 -14.10 2.54 8.60
CA ILE A 82 -12.83 3.13 8.15
C ILE A 82 -11.75 2.96 9.22
N GLY A 83 -12.10 2.93 10.51
CA GLY A 83 -11.15 2.66 11.58
C GLY A 83 -10.58 1.25 11.51
N VAL A 84 -11.44 0.26 11.25
CA VAL A 84 -11.05 -1.16 11.12
C VAL A 84 -10.20 -1.36 9.86
N THR A 85 -10.62 -0.81 8.73
CA THR A 85 -9.90 -0.90 7.45
C THR A 85 -8.54 -0.21 7.51
N THR A 86 -8.47 0.95 8.17
CA THR A 86 -7.21 1.69 8.39
C THR A 86 -6.22 0.89 9.22
N ASN A 87 -6.68 0.24 10.29
CA ASN A 87 -5.83 -0.61 11.11
C ASN A 87 -5.37 -1.84 10.33
N ALA A 88 -6.25 -2.48 9.55
CA ALA A 88 -5.91 -3.63 8.72
C ALA A 88 -4.81 -3.29 7.69
N ILE A 89 -4.90 -2.14 7.01
CA ILE A 89 -3.86 -1.66 6.10
C ILE A 89 -2.56 -1.36 6.84
N ALA A 90 -2.63 -0.66 7.97
CA ALA A 90 -1.44 -0.32 8.73
C ALA A 90 -0.70 -1.58 9.21
N ASP A 91 -1.42 -2.61 9.65
CA ASP A 91 -0.87 -3.88 10.10
C ASP A 91 -0.28 -4.68 8.92
N ALA A 92 -0.98 -4.71 7.79
CA ALA A 92 -0.51 -5.34 6.57
C ALA A 92 0.79 -4.71 6.03
N LEU A 93 0.85 -3.38 6.00
CA LEU A 93 2.05 -2.63 5.62
C LEU A 93 3.20 -2.89 6.59
N THR A 94 2.92 -2.86 7.90
CA THR A 94 3.91 -3.16 8.93
C THR A 94 4.54 -4.54 8.72
N SER A 95 3.70 -5.56 8.50
CA SER A 95 4.15 -6.92 8.20
C SER A 95 4.98 -6.97 6.92
N ALA A 96 4.53 -6.32 5.85
CA ALA A 96 5.22 -6.29 4.57
C ALA A 96 6.59 -5.58 4.66
N PHE A 97 6.69 -4.47 5.39
CA PHE A 97 7.99 -3.81 5.65
C PHE A 97 8.94 -4.70 6.45
N TYR A 98 8.46 -5.36 7.50
CA TYR A 98 9.30 -6.30 8.26
C TYR A 98 9.81 -7.46 7.40
N GLN A 99 8.97 -8.02 6.53
CA GLN A 99 9.37 -9.16 5.69
C GLN A 99 10.35 -8.79 4.57
N THR A 100 10.42 -7.51 4.19
CA THR A 100 11.18 -7.07 3.00
C THR A 100 12.45 -6.31 3.36
N THR A 101 12.34 -5.25 4.15
CA THR A 101 13.47 -4.41 4.54
C THR A 101 13.98 -4.73 5.94
N GLY A 102 13.21 -5.49 6.72
CA GLY A 102 13.48 -5.75 8.14
C GLY A 102 13.23 -4.54 9.05
N VAL A 103 12.78 -3.40 8.49
CA VAL A 103 12.58 -2.15 9.23
C VAL A 103 11.24 -1.54 8.85
N VAL A 104 10.40 -1.33 9.85
CA VAL A 104 9.12 -0.64 9.68
C VAL A 104 9.34 0.86 9.54
N ASN A 105 8.77 1.43 8.48
CA ASN A 105 8.70 2.87 8.32
C ASN A 105 7.42 3.41 8.98
N SER A 106 7.49 3.65 10.30
CA SER A 106 6.34 4.13 11.09
C SER A 106 5.81 5.49 10.61
N ARG A 107 6.70 6.35 10.09
CA ARG A 107 6.31 7.63 9.47
C ARG A 107 5.43 7.39 8.25
N PHE A 108 5.84 6.51 7.35
CA PHE A 108 5.09 6.16 6.15
C PHE A 108 3.71 5.57 6.48
N ILE A 109 3.64 4.67 7.47
CA ILE A 109 2.35 4.13 7.94
C ILE A 109 1.45 5.24 8.51
N SER A 110 2.01 6.18 9.28
CA SER A 110 1.26 7.33 9.79
C SER A 110 0.73 8.23 8.67
N GLU A 111 1.52 8.44 7.61
CA GLU A 111 1.11 9.21 6.42
C GLU A 111 -0.06 8.50 5.70
N ILE A 112 -0.03 7.17 5.57
CA ILE A 112 -1.12 6.38 4.99
C ILE A 112 -2.40 6.47 5.80
N ARG A 113 -2.31 6.34 7.14
CA ARG A 113 -3.48 6.50 8.01
C ARG A 113 -4.15 7.86 7.81
N SER A 114 -3.34 8.91 7.65
CA SER A 114 -3.84 10.26 7.37
C SER A 114 -4.49 10.35 5.98
N LEU A 115 -3.91 9.70 4.96
CA LEU A 115 -4.46 9.67 3.60
C LEU A 115 -5.81 8.94 3.55
N ILE A 116 -5.93 7.79 4.22
CA ILE A 116 -7.20 7.06 4.32
C ILE A 116 -8.27 7.95 4.95
N GLY A 117 -7.96 8.61 6.07
CA GLY A 117 -8.87 9.55 6.72
C GLY A 117 -9.27 10.74 5.82
N MET A 118 -8.36 11.21 4.98
CA MET A 118 -8.64 12.28 4.02
C MET A 118 -9.58 11.79 2.89
N PHE A 119 -9.31 10.63 2.28
CA PHE A 119 -10.16 10.06 1.23
C PHE A 119 -11.53 9.65 1.77
N ALA A 120 -11.60 9.16 3.00
CA ALA A 120 -12.82 8.89 3.74
C ALA A 120 -13.71 10.13 3.89
N GLN A 121 -13.12 11.27 4.25
CA GLN A 121 -13.84 12.53 4.37
C GLN A 121 -14.26 13.08 3.00
N ALA A 122 -13.41 12.93 1.98
CA ALA A 122 -13.73 13.35 0.61
C ALA A 122 -14.90 12.54 0.05
N SER A 123 -14.87 11.21 0.15
CA SER A 123 -15.95 10.32 -0.29
C SER A 123 -17.26 10.56 0.47
N ALA A 124 -17.20 10.87 1.77
CA ALA A 124 -18.38 11.25 2.55
C ALA A 124 -18.97 12.62 2.17
N ASN A 125 -18.21 13.48 1.49
CA ASN A 125 -18.68 14.77 0.98
C ASN A 125 -19.12 14.74 -0.49
N ASP A 126 -18.82 13.65 -1.21
CA ASP A 126 -19.24 13.42 -2.61
C ASP A 126 -20.63 12.75 -2.72
N VAL A 127 -21.30 12.48 -1.59
CA VAL A 127 -22.68 11.93 -1.49
C VAL A 127 -23.76 12.99 -1.28
#